data_AF-A0A927NAL2-F1
#
_entry.id   AF-A0A927NAL2-F1
#
_cell.length_a   1.000
_cell.length_b   1.000
_cell.length_c   1.000
_cell.angle_alpha   90.00
_cell.angle_beta   90.00
_cell.angle_gamma   90.00
#
_symmetry.space_group_name_H-M   'P 1'
#
loop_
_entity.id
_entity.type
_entity.pdbx_description
1 polymer ?
#
loop_
_entity_poly.entity_id
_entity_poly.type
_entity_poly.pdbx_seq_one_letter_code
_entity_poly.pdbx_strand_id
1 'polypeptide(L)'
;MINKRLNPNYFDNPDIDLYDDSDYDYLGYIILNDNDLYSLNDYSNTTADKCYPTSNELLYGHMPRNMAGKRVATVGSSGDQALNALYYGSRDITLIDGNPFTRAFVEYKIALMKNFNKNQFWNILGSKMFDWRIYRSISHDLPLTIRNFWDKIILEQDNRSISDSASSFNIYRKLIQEYALKTSSFYRYNYAYEKLQQILKNDDYKLHFVNADVFDFDKCLDGTYDYIFLSNIIHYVNYYSFITLIKDLRKHLNPEGKIQYAYNYNKKAHYNFLWEYHNPTKLKHEVKEFKDTYSYYISKEDEGKGY
;
A
#
# COMPACT_ATOMS: atom_id res chain seq x y z
N MET A 1 28.94 22.89 23.53
CA MET A 1 29.08 22.68 24.98
C MET A 1 27.80 23.14 25.67
N ILE A 2 27.40 22.41 26.71
CA ILE A 2 26.25 22.60 27.61
C ILE A 2 24.98 21.83 27.22
N ASN A 3 24.97 20.60 27.72
CA ASN A 3 23.84 19.80 28.19
C ASN A 3 22.79 20.60 28.97
N LYS A 4 21.51 20.23 28.83
CA LYS A 4 20.60 20.04 29.99
C LYS A 4 19.40 19.13 29.65
N ARG A 5 19.57 17.86 30.04
CA ARG A 5 18.64 16.96 30.74
C ARG A 5 17.16 16.96 30.31
N LEU A 6 16.79 15.91 29.56
CA LEU A 6 15.43 15.38 29.52
C LEU A 6 15.17 14.49 30.74
N ASN A 7 13.92 14.55 31.20
CA ASN A 7 13.36 13.99 32.42
C ASN A 7 13.26 12.45 32.32
N PRO A 8 13.84 11.66 33.25
CA PRO A 8 13.73 10.21 33.25
C PRO A 8 12.51 9.81 34.08
N ASN A 9 11.49 9.27 33.44
CA ASN A 9 10.51 8.32 34.01
C ASN A 9 9.42 8.09 32.97
N TYR A 10 9.66 7.20 32.01
CA TYR A 10 8.66 6.30 31.46
C TYR A 10 9.40 5.25 30.62
N PHE A 11 9.21 3.98 30.98
CA PHE A 11 9.72 2.75 30.35
C PHE A 11 11.11 2.26 30.79
N ASP A 12 11.15 1.68 31.99
CA ASP A 12 11.92 0.45 32.19
C ASP A 12 11.24 -0.68 31.39
N ASN A 13 11.79 -1.02 30.22
CA ASN A 13 11.90 -2.41 29.76
C ASN A 13 12.97 -2.51 28.64
N PRO A 14 14.06 -3.27 28.83
CA PRO A 14 15.20 -3.30 27.93
C PRO A 14 14.97 -4.31 26.81
N ASP A 15 15.26 -3.88 25.57
CA ASP A 15 15.70 -4.67 24.39
C ASP A 15 15.29 -3.94 23.09
N ILE A 16 15.75 -2.69 22.95
CA ILE A 16 15.75 -1.98 21.67
C ILE A 16 17.22 -1.73 21.33
N ASP A 17 17.79 -2.58 20.49
CA ASP A 17 18.97 -2.24 19.70
C ASP A 17 18.53 -1.18 18.67
N LEU A 18 18.96 0.05 18.93
CA LEU A 18 18.93 1.16 17.98
C LEU A 18 20.04 0.91 16.95
N TYR A 19 19.67 0.63 15.70
CA TYR A 19 20.62 0.72 14.58
C TYR A 19 20.59 2.13 13.98
N ASP A 20 21.81 2.59 13.76
CA ASP A 20 22.29 3.88 13.27
C ASP A 20 21.90 4.09 11.78
N ASP A 21 21.07 5.10 11.52
CA ASP A 21 20.73 5.59 10.17
C ASP A 21 21.62 6.79 9.84
N SER A 22 22.78 6.52 9.27
CA SER A 22 23.57 7.49 8.52
C SER A 22 24.02 6.87 7.20
N ASP A 23 23.30 7.19 6.12
CA ASP A 23 23.81 7.47 4.77
C ASP A 23 22.64 7.49 3.77
N TYR A 24 22.05 8.68 3.55
CA TYR A 24 21.12 8.94 2.45
C TYR A 24 21.88 9.65 1.32
N ASP A 25 22.27 8.89 0.29
CA ASP A 25 22.60 9.45 -1.02
C ASP A 25 21.35 9.39 -1.93
N TYR A 26 20.97 10.56 -2.44
CA TYR A 26 19.86 10.79 -3.38
C TYR A 26 20.06 10.07 -4.72
N LEU A 27 19.15 9.18 -5.16
CA LEU A 27 19.06 8.75 -6.57
C LEU A 27 17.65 8.27 -7.01
N GLY A 28 17.13 8.90 -8.08
CA GLY A 28 16.41 8.28 -9.21
C GLY A 28 14.94 7.83 -9.07
N TYR A 29 14.02 8.57 -9.68
CA TYR A 29 12.63 8.12 -9.95
C TYR A 29 12.60 7.00 -11.01
N ILE A 30 11.82 5.92 -10.81
CA ILE A 30 11.58 4.88 -11.83
C ILE A 30 10.08 4.84 -12.21
N ILE A 31 9.74 5.48 -13.33
CA ILE A 31 8.38 5.39 -13.90
C ILE A 31 8.27 4.08 -14.71
N LEU A 32 7.46 3.13 -14.24
CA LEU A 32 7.13 1.91 -14.99
C LEU A 32 6.06 2.20 -16.05
N ASN A 33 6.41 2.92 -17.11
CA ASN A 33 5.55 3.07 -18.30
C ASN A 33 5.69 1.86 -19.24
N ASP A 34 4.60 1.46 -19.89
CA ASP A 34 4.53 0.28 -20.77
C ASP A 34 5.43 0.36 -22.04
N ASN A 35 6.14 1.47 -22.24
CA ASN A 35 7.00 1.71 -23.41
C ASN A 35 8.51 1.64 -23.13
N ASP A 36 8.96 1.54 -21.87
CA ASP A 36 10.38 1.54 -21.56
C ASP A 36 10.84 0.20 -20.99
N LEU A 37 11.56 -0.58 -21.81
CA LEU A 37 12.30 -1.77 -21.38
C LEU A 37 13.59 -1.33 -20.68
N TYR A 38 13.53 -1.02 -19.38
CA TYR A 38 14.75 -0.75 -18.60
C TYR A 38 15.54 -2.04 -18.32
N SER A 39 16.87 -1.89 -18.28
CA SER A 39 17.79 -2.98 -17.96
C SER A 39 17.89 -3.17 -16.44
N LEU A 40 18.14 -4.40 -15.98
CA LEU A 40 18.25 -4.71 -14.54
C LEU A 40 19.35 -3.90 -13.81
N ASN A 41 20.30 -3.30 -14.55
CA ASN A 41 21.35 -2.47 -13.97
C ASN A 41 20.82 -1.18 -13.32
N ASP A 42 19.59 -0.76 -13.64
CA ASP A 42 18.94 0.37 -12.98
C ASP A 42 18.41 0.02 -11.57
N TYR A 43 18.33 -1.27 -11.22
CA TYR A 43 17.84 -1.76 -9.92
C TYR A 43 18.95 -2.08 -8.91
N SER A 44 20.22 -2.11 -9.33
CA SER A 44 21.34 -2.51 -8.46
C SER A 44 21.75 -1.44 -7.45
N ASN A 45 21.28 -0.20 -7.62
CA ASN A 45 21.59 0.94 -6.72
C ASN A 45 20.36 1.45 -5.95
N THR A 46 19.19 0.82 -6.09
CA THR A 46 17.99 1.22 -5.34
C THR A 46 17.87 0.40 -4.06
N THR A 47 17.93 1.04 -2.90
CA THR A 47 17.51 0.46 -1.61
C THR A 47 15.98 0.35 -1.59
N ALA A 48 15.43 -0.55 -2.43
CA ALA A 48 14.00 -0.78 -2.49
C ALA A 48 13.55 -1.48 -1.20
N ASP A 49 12.49 -0.95 -0.61
CA ASP A 49 11.88 -1.53 0.59
C ASP A 49 11.24 -2.89 0.33
N LYS A 50 10.90 -3.59 1.42
CA LYS A 50 10.27 -4.91 1.32
C LYS A 50 8.84 -4.80 0.77
N CYS A 51 8.46 -5.68 -0.15
CA CYS A 51 7.06 -5.88 -0.49
C CYS A 51 6.38 -6.74 0.60
N TYR A 52 5.32 -6.22 1.22
CA TYR A 52 4.56 -6.94 2.23
C TYR A 52 3.47 -7.79 1.56
N PRO A 53 3.37 -9.10 1.86
CA PRO A 53 2.38 -9.97 1.21
C PRO A 53 0.92 -9.54 1.42
N THR A 54 0.65 -8.93 2.59
CA THR A 54 -0.68 -8.54 3.03
C THR A 54 -0.61 -7.26 3.85
N SER A 55 -1.65 -6.43 3.78
CA SER A 55 -1.86 -5.30 4.67
C SER A 55 -2.06 -5.79 6.11
N ASN A 56 -1.56 -5.00 7.06
CA ASN A 56 -1.79 -5.16 8.49
C ASN A 56 -3.00 -4.33 8.98
N GLU A 57 -3.71 -3.66 8.07
CA GLU A 57 -4.84 -2.80 8.39
C GLU A 57 -6.16 -3.55 8.38
N LEU A 58 -7.09 -3.23 9.29
CA LEU A 58 -8.44 -3.79 9.24
C LEU A 58 -9.28 -3.17 8.11
N LEU A 59 -8.98 -3.50 6.85
CA LEU A 59 -9.57 -2.89 5.66
C LEU A 59 -11.11 -2.97 5.62
N TYR A 60 -11.70 -4.11 5.99
CA TYR A 60 -13.17 -4.22 6.09
C TYR A 60 -13.77 -3.31 7.18
N GLY A 61 -12.91 -2.94 8.13
CA GLY A 61 -13.19 -2.06 9.25
C GLY A 61 -13.26 -0.62 8.77
N HIS A 62 -12.25 -0.05 8.13
CA HIS A 62 -12.21 1.41 7.92
C HIS A 62 -12.53 1.89 6.50
N MET A 63 -12.49 1.03 5.48
CA MET A 63 -12.81 1.43 4.11
C MET A 63 -14.34 1.38 3.86
N PRO A 64 -14.90 2.32 3.07
CA PRO A 64 -16.30 2.28 2.64
C PRO A 64 -16.70 0.96 1.97
N ARG A 65 -17.88 0.43 2.31
CA ARG A 65 -18.37 -0.86 1.77
C ARG A 65 -19.13 -0.77 0.44
N ASN A 66 -19.37 0.45 -0.04
CA ASN A 66 -19.97 0.67 -1.35
C ASN A 66 -19.08 1.64 -2.12
N MET A 67 -18.38 1.11 -3.11
CA MET A 67 -17.53 1.86 -4.03
C MET A 67 -17.97 1.70 -5.48
N ALA A 68 -19.20 1.24 -5.72
CA ALA A 68 -19.75 1.12 -7.06
C ALA A 68 -19.77 2.48 -7.77
N GLY A 69 -19.17 2.55 -8.95
CA GLY A 69 -19.04 3.80 -9.73
C GLY A 69 -18.13 4.85 -9.08
N LYS A 70 -17.31 4.46 -8.09
CA LYS A 70 -16.39 5.35 -7.39
C LYS A 70 -14.96 5.17 -7.88
N ARG A 71 -14.26 6.28 -8.10
CA ARG A 71 -12.84 6.29 -8.45
C ARG A 71 -11.99 6.43 -7.20
N VAL A 72 -10.97 5.59 -7.07
CA VAL A 72 -10.20 5.44 -5.82
C VAL A 72 -8.70 5.64 -6.09
N ALA A 73 -8.05 6.48 -5.30
CA ALA A 73 -6.60 6.49 -5.17
C ALA A 73 -6.21 5.87 -3.82
N THR A 74 -5.14 5.08 -3.79
CA THR A 74 -4.66 4.48 -2.55
C THR A 74 -3.16 4.29 -2.59
N VAL A 75 -2.55 4.33 -1.41
CA VAL A 75 -1.23 3.75 -1.21
C VAL A 75 -1.33 2.27 -0.86
N GLY A 76 -0.22 1.54 -1.00
CA GLY A 76 -0.06 0.25 -0.36
C GLY A 76 0.68 -0.78 -1.19
N SER A 77 1.93 -1.04 -0.83
CA SER A 77 2.81 -2.02 -1.48
C SER A 77 2.26 -3.45 -1.53
N SER A 78 1.37 -3.80 -0.59
CA SER A 78 0.68 -5.10 -0.61
C SER A 78 -0.40 -5.21 -1.71
N GLY A 79 -0.95 -4.08 -2.16
CA GLY A 79 -2.12 -4.01 -3.06
C GLY A 79 -3.47 -4.36 -2.40
N ASP A 80 -3.52 -4.68 -1.11
CA ASP A 80 -4.77 -5.11 -0.47
C ASP A 80 -5.84 -4.02 -0.41
N GLN A 81 -5.46 -2.75 -0.25
CA GLN A 81 -6.37 -1.61 -0.28
C GLN A 81 -7.07 -1.51 -1.64
N ALA A 82 -6.31 -1.65 -2.74
CA ALA A 82 -6.84 -1.67 -4.10
C ALA A 82 -7.76 -2.87 -4.34
N LEU A 83 -7.36 -4.08 -3.93
CA LEU A 83 -8.19 -5.28 -4.02
C LEU A 83 -9.48 -5.17 -3.20
N ASN A 84 -9.41 -4.53 -2.03
CA ASN A 84 -10.58 -4.26 -1.19
C ASN A 84 -11.53 -3.27 -1.89
N ALA A 85 -11.01 -2.23 -2.55
CA ALA A 85 -11.80 -1.30 -3.35
C ALA A 85 -12.50 -2.01 -4.53
N LEU A 86 -11.80 -2.90 -5.24
CA LEU A 86 -12.40 -3.74 -6.30
C LEU A 86 -13.54 -4.61 -5.75
N TYR A 87 -13.32 -5.28 -4.63
CA TYR A 87 -14.30 -6.14 -3.97
C TYR A 87 -15.60 -5.38 -3.59
N TYR A 88 -15.46 -4.12 -3.17
CA TYR A 88 -16.57 -3.23 -2.83
C TYR A 88 -17.16 -2.44 -4.00
N GLY A 89 -16.67 -2.68 -5.23
CA GLY A 89 -17.33 -2.23 -6.46
C GLY A 89 -16.61 -1.12 -7.22
N SER A 90 -15.47 -0.61 -6.75
CA SER A 90 -14.68 0.32 -7.55
C SER A 90 -14.12 -0.40 -8.78
N ARG A 91 -14.02 0.31 -9.90
CA ARG A 91 -13.56 -0.22 -11.19
C ARG A 91 -12.47 0.65 -11.81
N ASP A 92 -12.11 1.74 -11.16
CA ASP A 92 -11.06 2.67 -11.58
C ASP A 92 -10.26 3.05 -10.34
N ILE A 93 -9.09 2.45 -10.22
CA ILE A 93 -8.23 2.55 -9.04
C ILE A 93 -6.85 2.98 -9.47
N THR A 94 -6.29 3.95 -8.77
CA THR A 94 -4.87 4.33 -8.85
C THR A 94 -4.16 3.85 -7.59
N LEU A 95 -3.19 2.94 -7.75
CA LEU A 95 -2.34 2.46 -6.68
C LEU A 95 -0.97 3.15 -6.80
N ILE A 96 -0.60 3.89 -5.76
CA ILE A 96 0.64 4.66 -5.74
C ILE A 96 1.56 4.11 -4.65
N ASP A 97 2.83 3.91 -4.99
CA ASP A 97 3.81 3.43 -4.02
C ASP A 97 5.23 3.85 -4.41
N GLY A 98 6.04 4.26 -3.43
CA GLY A 98 7.44 4.61 -3.65
C GLY A 98 8.30 3.39 -4.00
N ASN A 99 7.87 2.18 -3.63
CA ASN A 99 8.59 0.96 -3.95
C ASN A 99 8.38 0.57 -5.43
N PRO A 100 9.44 0.53 -6.26
CA PRO A 100 9.33 0.20 -7.68
C PRO A 100 8.86 -1.24 -7.93
N PHE A 101 8.95 -2.13 -6.93
CA PHE A 101 8.53 -3.53 -7.05
C PHE A 101 7.05 -3.77 -6.74
N THR A 102 6.32 -2.76 -6.24
CA THR A 102 4.90 -2.89 -5.89
C THR A 102 4.06 -3.39 -7.06
N ARG A 103 4.23 -2.81 -8.27
CA ARG A 103 3.50 -3.25 -9.47
C ARG A 103 3.74 -4.73 -9.76
N ALA A 104 5.01 -5.15 -9.79
CA ALA A 104 5.37 -6.54 -10.08
C ALA A 104 4.81 -7.52 -9.05
N PHE A 105 4.82 -7.16 -7.77
CA PHE A 105 4.27 -7.98 -6.70
C PHE A 105 2.74 -8.10 -6.78
N VAL A 106 2.04 -6.97 -6.94
CA VAL A 106 0.56 -6.95 -6.95
C VAL A 106 0.00 -7.67 -8.17
N GLU A 107 0.60 -7.49 -9.34
CA GLU A 107 0.20 -8.20 -10.57
C GLU A 107 0.40 -9.71 -10.44
N TYR A 108 1.52 -10.16 -9.85
CA TYR A 108 1.73 -11.58 -9.52
C TYR A 108 0.64 -12.10 -8.59
N LYS A 109 0.30 -11.34 -7.54
CA LYS A 109 -0.75 -11.71 -6.60
C LYS A 109 -2.12 -11.81 -7.27
N ILE A 110 -2.45 -10.88 -8.16
CA ILE A 110 -3.68 -10.92 -8.96
C ILE A 110 -3.70 -12.18 -9.84
N ALA A 111 -2.61 -12.48 -10.54
CA ALA A 111 -2.52 -13.68 -11.39
C ALA A 111 -2.68 -14.98 -10.57
N LEU A 112 -2.13 -15.05 -9.35
CA LEU A 112 -2.42 -16.14 -8.42
C LEU A 112 -3.91 -16.21 -8.05
N MET A 113 -4.53 -15.07 -7.74
CA MET A 113 -5.95 -15.04 -7.39
C MET A 113 -6.85 -15.44 -8.56
N LYS A 114 -6.49 -15.12 -9.81
CA LYS A 114 -7.20 -15.58 -11.02
C LYS A 114 -7.14 -17.11 -11.14
N ASN A 115 -6.00 -17.75 -10.84
CA ASN A 115 -5.82 -19.17 -11.16
C ASN A 115 -6.10 -20.14 -10.02
N PHE A 116 -6.01 -19.70 -8.77
CA PHE A 116 -6.04 -20.59 -7.61
C PHE A 116 -7.21 -20.31 -6.68
N ASN A 117 -7.77 -21.36 -6.09
CA ASN A 117 -8.71 -21.19 -5.00
C ASN A 117 -8.01 -20.61 -3.75
N LYS A 118 -8.77 -20.12 -2.79
CA LYS A 118 -8.25 -19.43 -1.61
C LYS A 118 -7.18 -20.23 -0.84
N ASN A 119 -7.36 -21.54 -0.70
CA ASN A 119 -6.41 -22.39 0.03
C ASN A 119 -5.10 -22.57 -0.74
N GLN A 120 -5.19 -22.79 -2.05
CA GLN A 120 -4.03 -22.87 -2.94
C GLN A 120 -3.27 -21.53 -2.98
N PHE A 121 -3.98 -20.41 -3.10
CA PHE A 121 -3.42 -19.07 -3.05
C PHE A 121 -2.56 -18.86 -1.79
N TRP A 122 -3.10 -19.20 -0.62
CA TRP A 122 -2.37 -19.05 0.64
C TRP A 122 -1.14 -19.95 0.74
N ASN A 123 -1.27 -21.20 0.32
CA ASN A 123 -0.15 -22.13 0.30
C ASN A 123 1.00 -21.62 -0.60
N ILE A 124 0.65 -21.05 -1.74
CA ILE A 124 1.61 -20.47 -2.68
C ILE A 124 2.26 -19.22 -2.09
N LEU A 125 1.46 -18.24 -1.67
CA LEU A 125 1.97 -16.97 -1.15
C LEU A 125 2.86 -17.16 0.08
N GLY A 126 2.58 -18.17 0.91
CA GLY A 126 3.36 -18.45 2.12
C GLY A 126 4.67 -19.21 1.90
N SER A 127 4.78 -20.03 0.84
CA SER A 127 5.94 -20.95 0.74
C SER A 127 6.38 -21.34 -0.67
N LYS A 128 5.57 -21.10 -1.71
CA LYS A 128 5.85 -21.56 -3.09
C LYS A 128 5.82 -20.42 -4.11
N MET A 129 5.98 -19.18 -3.66
CA MET A 129 5.90 -18.02 -4.53
C MET A 129 6.94 -18.04 -5.65
N PHE A 130 8.11 -18.63 -5.41
CA PHE A 130 9.19 -18.75 -6.39
C PHE A 130 9.23 -20.12 -7.09
N ASP A 131 8.19 -20.95 -6.97
CA ASP A 131 8.12 -22.23 -7.65
C ASP A 131 7.88 -22.02 -9.16
N TRP A 132 8.80 -22.50 -9.99
CA TRP A 132 8.75 -22.30 -11.45
C TRP A 132 7.48 -22.90 -12.08
N ARG A 133 6.94 -23.99 -11.54
CA ARG A 133 5.72 -24.64 -12.07
C ARG A 133 4.50 -23.77 -11.80
N ILE A 134 4.46 -23.19 -10.60
CA ILE A 134 3.42 -22.22 -10.24
C ILE A 134 3.53 -20.99 -11.13
N TYR A 135 4.71 -20.39 -11.23
CA TYR A 135 4.93 -19.22 -12.09
C TYR A 135 4.52 -19.49 -13.54
N ARG A 136 5.00 -20.59 -14.13
CA ARG A 136 4.65 -20.98 -15.51
C ARG A 136 3.14 -21.14 -15.72
N SER A 137 2.41 -21.56 -14.68
CA SER A 137 0.95 -21.72 -14.77
C SER A 137 0.19 -20.39 -14.81
N ILE A 138 0.79 -19.29 -14.33
CA ILE A 138 0.14 -17.98 -14.25
C ILE A 138 0.78 -16.92 -15.17
N SER A 139 1.94 -17.19 -15.77
CA SER A 139 2.72 -16.19 -16.51
C SER A 139 2.01 -15.60 -17.73
N HIS A 140 1.01 -16.32 -18.27
CA HIS A 140 0.18 -15.87 -19.37
C HIS A 140 -0.82 -14.77 -18.97
N ASP A 141 -1.16 -14.67 -17.68
CA ASP A 141 -2.02 -13.61 -17.13
C ASP A 141 -1.24 -12.34 -16.76
N LEU A 142 0.09 -12.37 -16.87
CA LEU A 142 0.94 -11.22 -16.54
C LEU A 142 1.18 -10.32 -17.76
N PRO A 143 1.13 -8.98 -17.58
CA PRO A 143 1.65 -8.04 -18.57
C PRO A 143 3.10 -8.40 -18.95
N LEU A 144 3.49 -8.16 -20.21
CA LEU A 144 4.79 -8.59 -20.74
C LEU A 144 5.97 -8.05 -19.90
N THR A 145 5.91 -6.78 -19.49
CA THR A 145 6.94 -6.15 -18.65
C THR A 145 7.09 -6.86 -17.30
N ILE A 146 5.96 -7.20 -16.66
CA ILE A 146 5.92 -7.92 -15.38
C ILE A 146 6.37 -9.36 -15.54
N ARG A 147 6.00 -10.02 -16.65
CA ARG A 147 6.45 -11.37 -16.97
C ARG A 147 7.96 -11.41 -17.11
N ASN A 148 8.56 -10.50 -17.88
CA ASN A 148 10.01 -10.40 -18.07
C ASN A 148 10.73 -10.20 -16.73
N PHE A 149 10.18 -9.38 -15.84
CA PHE A 149 10.70 -9.22 -14.48
C PHE A 149 10.69 -10.56 -13.72
N TRP A 150 9.56 -11.26 -13.68
CA TRP A 150 9.46 -12.53 -12.96
C TRP A 150 10.22 -13.68 -13.62
N ASP A 151 10.36 -13.71 -14.95
CA ASP A 151 11.21 -14.67 -15.65
C ASP A 151 12.64 -14.57 -15.11
N LYS A 152 13.17 -13.35 -15.00
CA LYS A 152 14.51 -13.10 -14.43
C LYS A 152 14.60 -13.58 -12.98
N ILE A 153 13.68 -13.15 -12.11
CA ILE A 153 13.67 -13.53 -10.69
C ILE A 153 13.61 -15.06 -10.49
N ILE A 154 12.74 -15.75 -11.24
CA ILE A 154 12.57 -17.20 -11.14
C ILE A 154 13.79 -17.94 -11.70
N LEU A 155 14.34 -17.49 -12.84
CA LEU A 155 15.55 -18.10 -13.44
C LEU A 155 16.80 -17.90 -12.57
N GLU A 156 16.96 -16.74 -11.93
CA GLU A 156 18.07 -16.46 -11.00
C GLU A 156 18.00 -17.35 -9.75
N GLN A 157 16.79 -17.64 -9.24
CA GLN A 157 16.59 -18.53 -8.09
C GLN A 157 16.85 -20.02 -8.43
N ASP A 158 16.53 -20.44 -9.66
CA ASP A 158 16.74 -21.82 -10.12
C ASP A 158 18.22 -22.12 -10.41
N ASN A 159 18.99 -21.12 -10.88
CA ASN A 159 20.37 -21.31 -11.33
C ASN A 159 21.46 -21.26 -10.25
N ARG A 160 21.14 -20.99 -8.96
CA ARG A 160 22.06 -20.92 -7.79
C ARG A 160 23.58 -20.90 -8.09
N SER A 161 23.97 -19.89 -8.87
CA SER A 161 25.32 -19.46 -9.18
C SER A 161 25.22 -17.94 -9.35
N ILE A 162 24.98 -17.31 -8.21
CA ILE A 162 25.23 -15.90 -7.83
C ILE A 162 25.49 -14.95 -9.01
N SER A 163 24.50 -14.12 -9.34
CA SER A 163 24.75 -12.69 -9.49
C SER A 163 23.84 -11.94 -8.52
N ASP A 164 24.40 -10.97 -7.81
CA ASP A 164 23.76 -10.18 -6.76
C ASP A 164 22.55 -9.33 -7.23
N SER A 165 22.15 -9.41 -8.50
CA SER A 165 21.03 -8.65 -9.08
C SER A 165 19.66 -9.06 -8.52
N ALA A 166 19.45 -10.35 -8.26
CA ALA A 166 18.21 -10.89 -7.65
C ALA A 166 18.01 -10.49 -6.18
N SER A 167 19.06 -9.95 -5.54
CA SER A 167 19.07 -9.61 -4.11
C SER A 167 18.19 -8.39 -3.78
N SER A 168 17.83 -7.60 -4.79
CA SER A 168 17.06 -6.36 -4.65
C SER A 168 15.56 -6.60 -4.39
N PHE A 169 14.96 -7.65 -4.97
CA PHE A 169 13.54 -7.95 -4.77
C PHE A 169 13.31 -8.72 -3.46
N ASN A 170 13.04 -7.95 -2.40
CA ASN A 170 12.85 -8.50 -1.07
C ASN A 170 11.36 -8.58 -0.70
N ILE A 171 10.83 -9.80 -0.61
CA ILE A 171 9.48 -10.03 -0.05
C ILE A 171 9.62 -10.26 1.45
N TYR A 172 8.77 -9.57 2.23
CA TYR A 172 8.65 -9.86 3.65
C TYR A 172 8.16 -11.29 3.86
N ARG A 173 9.09 -12.21 4.17
CA ARG A 173 8.85 -13.66 4.19
C ARG A 173 7.94 -14.14 5.32
N LYS A 174 7.72 -13.32 6.36
CA LYS A 174 6.81 -13.68 7.46
C LYS A 174 5.37 -13.36 7.03
N LEU A 175 4.77 -14.27 6.28
CA LEU A 175 3.34 -14.26 6.07
C LEU A 175 2.65 -14.72 7.36
N ILE A 176 1.79 -13.86 7.91
CA ILE A 176 0.94 -14.25 9.04
C ILE A 176 -0.49 -14.31 8.53
N GLN A 177 -0.83 -15.46 7.93
CA GLN A 177 -2.14 -15.71 7.34
C GLN A 177 -3.28 -15.37 8.31
N GLU A 178 -3.14 -15.70 9.59
CA GLU A 178 -4.15 -15.40 10.61
C GLU A 178 -4.46 -13.89 10.74
N TYR A 179 -3.47 -13.02 10.58
CA TYR A 179 -3.73 -11.57 10.54
C TYR A 179 -4.43 -11.18 9.25
N ALA A 180 -3.98 -11.69 8.10
CA ALA A 180 -4.60 -11.38 6.81
C ALA A 180 -6.08 -11.82 6.73
N LEU A 181 -6.42 -12.96 7.33
CA LEU A 181 -7.81 -13.42 7.46
C LEU A 181 -8.66 -12.50 8.34
N LYS A 182 -8.03 -11.70 9.19
CA LYS A 182 -8.69 -10.69 10.03
C LYS A 182 -8.74 -9.33 9.35
N THR A 183 -7.94 -9.02 8.33
CA THR A 183 -7.88 -7.66 7.76
C THR A 183 -8.90 -7.42 6.65
N SER A 184 -9.09 -8.41 5.78
CA SER A 184 -9.83 -8.24 4.53
C SER A 184 -10.94 -9.28 4.37
N SER A 185 -12.13 -8.83 3.93
CA SER A 185 -13.28 -9.73 3.73
C SER A 185 -12.98 -10.84 2.73
N PHE A 186 -12.27 -10.53 1.63
CA PHE A 186 -11.93 -11.47 0.57
C PHE A 186 -10.90 -12.51 0.98
N TYR A 187 -10.08 -12.24 2.01
CA TYR A 187 -9.23 -13.26 2.62
C TYR A 187 -10.00 -14.11 3.63
N ARG A 188 -10.87 -13.47 4.41
CA ARG A 188 -11.65 -14.14 5.45
C ARG A 188 -12.60 -15.21 4.89
N TYR A 189 -13.41 -14.86 3.89
CA TYR A 189 -14.52 -15.69 3.45
C TYR A 189 -14.35 -16.23 2.03
N ASN A 190 -14.68 -17.50 1.80
CA ASN A 190 -14.57 -18.12 0.46
C ASN A 190 -15.46 -17.41 -0.57
N TYR A 191 -16.71 -17.11 -0.23
CA TYR A 191 -17.61 -16.39 -1.14
C TYR A 191 -17.05 -15.02 -1.55
N ALA A 192 -16.35 -14.33 -0.63
CA ALA A 192 -15.78 -13.01 -0.88
C ALA A 192 -14.53 -13.10 -1.76
N TYR A 193 -13.69 -14.13 -1.52
CA TYR A 193 -12.58 -14.48 -2.40
C TYR A 193 -13.06 -14.78 -3.82
N GLU A 194 -14.06 -15.65 -3.95
CA GLU A 194 -14.64 -16.05 -5.23
C GLU A 194 -15.24 -14.86 -5.97
N LYS A 195 -15.97 -13.98 -5.27
CA LYS A 195 -16.49 -12.74 -5.86
C LYS A 195 -15.37 -11.87 -6.42
N LEU A 196 -14.30 -11.64 -5.66
CA LEU A 196 -13.15 -10.87 -6.13
C LEU A 196 -12.44 -11.57 -7.29
N GLN A 197 -12.24 -12.89 -7.20
CA GLN A 197 -11.65 -13.70 -8.26
C GLN A 197 -12.43 -13.57 -9.57
N GLN A 198 -13.77 -13.55 -9.55
CA GLN A 198 -14.58 -13.35 -10.75
C GLN A 198 -14.38 -11.96 -11.37
N ILE A 199 -14.28 -10.91 -10.54
CA ILE A 199 -13.95 -9.55 -11.03
C ILE A 199 -12.59 -9.56 -11.73
N LEU A 200 -11.58 -10.19 -11.11
CA LEU A 200 -10.23 -10.27 -11.66
C LEU A 200 -10.16 -11.12 -12.94
N LYS A 201 -10.94 -12.20 -13.04
CA LYS A 201 -11.02 -13.05 -14.25
C LYS A 201 -11.68 -12.37 -15.43
N ASN A 202 -12.66 -11.51 -15.18
CA ASN A 202 -13.39 -10.82 -16.23
C ASN A 202 -12.62 -9.59 -16.76
N ASP A 203 -11.52 -9.20 -16.09
CA ASP A 203 -10.74 -8.00 -16.41
C ASP A 203 -11.61 -6.73 -16.52
N ASP A 204 -12.75 -6.72 -15.82
CA ASP A 204 -13.68 -5.59 -15.71
C ASP A 204 -13.20 -4.65 -14.60
N TYR A 205 -12.02 -4.07 -14.77
CA TYR A 205 -11.47 -3.04 -13.90
C TYR A 205 -10.27 -2.36 -14.56
N LYS A 206 -9.94 -1.16 -14.06
CA LYS A 206 -8.70 -0.45 -14.35
C LYS A 206 -7.93 -0.29 -13.04
N LEU A 207 -6.71 -0.82 -13.01
CA LEU A 207 -5.76 -0.64 -11.92
C LEU A 207 -4.53 0.07 -12.48
N HIS A 208 -4.43 1.36 -12.22
CA HIS A 208 -3.32 2.21 -12.64
C HIS A 208 -2.24 2.19 -11.56
N PHE A 209 -1.03 1.77 -11.93
CA PHE A 209 0.11 1.78 -11.03
C PHE A 209 0.94 3.04 -11.25
N VAL A 210 1.28 3.71 -10.16
CA VAL A 210 2.16 4.88 -10.15
C VAL A 210 3.29 4.60 -9.18
N ASN A 211 4.53 4.63 -9.66
CA ASN A 211 5.69 4.66 -8.79
C ASN A 211 6.08 6.12 -8.53
N ALA A 212 5.86 6.58 -7.32
CA ALA A 212 6.13 7.96 -6.93
C ALA A 212 6.34 8.05 -5.41
N ASP A 213 7.14 9.03 -5.01
CA ASP A 213 7.20 9.47 -3.61
C ASP A 213 5.85 10.02 -3.18
N VAL A 214 5.51 9.84 -1.90
CA VAL A 214 4.24 10.31 -1.33
C VAL A 214 4.00 11.80 -1.52
N PHE A 215 5.05 12.61 -1.53
CA PHE A 215 4.98 14.06 -1.71
C PHE A 215 4.84 14.51 -3.16
N ASP A 216 4.95 13.59 -4.12
CA ASP A 216 4.75 13.86 -5.55
C ASP A 216 3.38 13.35 -6.05
N PHE A 217 2.50 12.87 -5.17
CA PHE A 217 1.23 12.29 -5.57
C PHE A 217 0.34 13.23 -6.37
N ASP A 218 0.27 14.52 -6.01
CA ASP A 218 -0.56 15.50 -6.72
C ASP A 218 -0.15 15.63 -8.20
N LYS A 219 1.14 15.48 -8.51
CA LYS A 219 1.68 15.53 -9.87
C LYS A 219 1.37 14.27 -10.67
N CYS A 220 1.13 13.14 -9.99
CA CYS A 220 0.94 11.84 -10.62
C CYS A 220 -0.52 11.39 -10.68
N LEU A 221 -1.41 12.04 -9.94
CA LEU A 221 -2.85 11.78 -9.98
C LEU A 221 -3.47 12.40 -11.24
N ASP A 222 -4.05 11.54 -12.08
CA ASP A 222 -4.83 11.99 -13.23
C ASP A 222 -6.28 12.23 -12.80
N GLY A 223 -6.78 13.46 -12.92
CA GLY A 223 -8.18 13.80 -12.65
C GLY A 223 -8.57 13.76 -11.16
N THR A 224 -9.85 13.48 -10.91
CA THR A 224 -10.45 13.53 -9.57
C THR A 224 -10.93 12.16 -9.07
N TYR A 225 -11.04 12.04 -7.74
CA TYR A 225 -11.30 10.81 -7.01
C TYR A 225 -12.40 11.00 -5.97
N ASP A 226 -13.19 9.94 -5.74
CA ASP A 226 -14.17 9.90 -4.65
C ASP A 226 -13.50 9.57 -3.32
N TYR A 227 -12.47 8.73 -3.35
CA TYR A 227 -11.71 8.36 -2.16
C TYR A 227 -10.21 8.38 -2.44
N ILE A 228 -9.45 8.95 -1.51
CA ILE A 228 -7.99 8.84 -1.45
C ILE A 228 -7.63 8.20 -0.11
N PHE A 229 -6.92 7.08 -0.13
CA PHE A 229 -6.51 6.34 1.07
C PHE A 229 -5.00 6.46 1.30
N LEU A 230 -4.60 7.09 2.40
CA LEU A 230 -3.19 7.34 2.73
C LEU A 230 -2.62 6.40 3.79
N SER A 231 -3.37 5.35 4.18
CA SER A 231 -2.95 4.41 5.21
C SER A 231 -2.49 5.16 6.48
N ASN A 232 -1.29 4.85 6.96
CA ASN A 232 -0.65 5.42 8.15
C ASN A 232 0.54 6.34 7.79
N ILE A 233 0.57 6.93 6.58
CA ILE A 233 1.63 7.87 6.13
C ILE A 233 1.93 8.95 7.16
N ILE A 234 0.90 9.48 7.82
CA ILE A 234 1.02 10.53 8.85
C ILE A 234 2.04 10.20 9.95
N HIS A 235 2.32 8.91 10.20
CA HIS A 235 3.29 8.47 11.21
C HIS A 235 4.75 8.53 10.76
N TYR A 236 4.99 8.64 9.45
CA TYR A 236 6.34 8.58 8.86
C TYR A 236 6.82 9.93 8.32
N VAL A 237 5.96 10.95 8.34
CA VAL A 237 6.27 12.26 7.79
C VAL A 237 6.10 13.34 8.86
N ASN A 238 6.85 14.44 8.72
CA ASN A 238 6.62 15.59 9.59
C ASN A 238 5.24 16.22 9.29
N TYR A 239 4.65 16.83 10.31
CA TYR A 239 3.29 17.36 10.20
C TYR A 239 3.12 18.42 9.12
N TYR A 240 4.08 19.35 8.96
CA TYR A 240 3.92 20.43 7.98
C TYR A 240 3.91 19.92 6.54
N SER A 241 4.78 18.95 6.23
CA SER A 241 4.77 18.24 4.96
C SER A 241 3.47 17.46 4.77
N PHE A 242 2.95 16.82 5.82
CA PHE A 242 1.66 16.14 5.77
C PHE A 242 0.49 17.09 5.47
N ILE A 243 0.43 18.25 6.14
CA ILE A 243 -0.59 19.26 5.86
C ILE A 243 -0.52 19.75 4.41
N THR A 244 0.70 19.90 3.88
CA THR A 244 0.92 20.30 2.48
C THR A 244 0.40 19.22 1.54
N LEU A 245 0.78 17.96 1.76
CA LEU A 245 0.28 16.80 1.04
C LEU A 245 -1.26 16.76 1.01
N ILE A 246 -1.92 16.92 2.16
CA ILE A 246 -3.38 16.93 2.23
C ILE A 246 -3.97 18.07 1.39
N LYS A 247 -3.42 19.29 1.46
CA LYS A 247 -3.90 20.42 0.67
C LYS A 247 -3.77 20.18 -0.83
N ASP A 248 -2.67 19.57 -1.25
CA ASP A 248 -2.43 19.29 -2.66
C ASP A 248 -3.37 18.19 -3.16
N LEU A 249 -3.53 17.10 -2.41
CA LEU A 249 -4.45 16.01 -2.74
C LEU A 249 -5.92 16.42 -2.80
N ARG A 250 -6.34 17.43 -2.03
CA ARG A 250 -7.74 17.93 -2.06
C ARG A 250 -8.16 18.47 -3.43
N LYS A 251 -7.21 18.98 -4.22
CA LYS A 251 -7.44 19.44 -5.60
C LYS A 251 -7.93 18.30 -6.49
N HIS A 252 -7.57 17.06 -6.15
CA HIS A 252 -7.93 15.84 -6.85
C HIS A 252 -9.18 15.15 -6.27
N LEU A 253 -9.96 15.81 -5.42
CA LEU A 253 -11.23 15.24 -4.95
C LEU A 253 -12.40 15.64 -5.86
N ASN A 254 -13.35 14.72 -6.03
CA ASN A 254 -14.71 15.05 -6.46
C ASN A 254 -15.40 15.96 -5.39
N PRO A 255 -16.51 16.65 -5.71
CA PRO A 255 -17.24 17.47 -4.74
C PRO A 255 -17.50 16.78 -3.39
N GLU A 256 -17.93 15.52 -3.42
CA GLU A 256 -18.18 14.68 -2.23
C GLU A 256 -16.97 13.80 -1.84
N GLY A 257 -15.82 14.06 -2.45
CA GLY A 257 -14.62 13.25 -2.30
C GLY A 257 -14.03 13.36 -0.91
N LYS A 258 -13.39 12.28 -0.45
CA LYS A 258 -12.79 12.20 0.89
C LYS A 258 -11.39 11.63 0.87
N ILE A 259 -10.49 12.21 1.68
CA ILE A 259 -9.17 11.65 1.98
C ILE A 259 -9.26 10.94 3.32
N GLN A 260 -9.08 9.61 3.35
CA GLN A 260 -8.81 8.90 4.60
C GLN A 260 -7.32 9.00 4.89
N TYR A 261 -6.96 9.57 6.04
CA TYR A 261 -5.57 9.88 6.35
C TYR A 261 -5.03 9.19 7.62
N ALA A 262 -5.93 8.56 8.39
CA ALA A 262 -5.60 7.76 9.55
C ALA A 262 -6.74 6.77 9.85
N TYR A 263 -6.44 5.79 10.71
CA TYR A 263 -7.40 4.88 11.32
C TYR A 263 -6.92 4.48 12.72
N ASN A 264 -7.84 4.15 13.61
CA ASN A 264 -7.54 3.72 14.98
C ASN A 264 -8.45 2.57 15.41
N TYR A 265 -7.87 1.56 16.05
CA TYR A 265 -8.59 0.40 16.60
C TYR A 265 -9.19 0.65 17.98
N ASN A 266 -8.83 1.77 18.62
CA ASN A 266 -9.33 2.17 19.94
C ASN A 266 -9.54 3.69 19.99
N LYS A 267 -10.72 4.12 20.47
CA LYS A 267 -11.09 5.51 20.65
C LYS A 267 -10.15 6.29 21.60
N LYS A 268 -9.52 5.63 22.58
CA LYS A 268 -8.59 6.28 23.51
C LYS A 268 -7.21 6.56 22.90
N ALA A 269 -6.71 5.70 22.01
CA ALA A 269 -5.41 5.89 21.35
C ALA A 269 -5.41 7.14 20.43
N HIS A 270 -6.57 7.45 19.85
CA HIS A 270 -6.81 8.67 19.07
C HIS A 270 -6.58 9.97 19.86
N TYR A 271 -7.05 10.05 21.10
CA TYR A 271 -6.92 11.29 21.88
C TYR A 271 -5.44 11.61 22.14
N ASN A 272 -4.63 10.61 22.46
CA ASN A 272 -3.20 10.84 22.68
C ASN A 272 -2.48 11.19 21.38
N PHE A 273 -2.81 10.54 20.25
CA PHE A 273 -2.17 10.82 18.95
C PHE A 273 -2.42 12.24 18.43
N LEU A 274 -3.68 12.71 18.45
CA LEU A 274 -3.95 14.10 18.07
C LEU A 274 -3.37 15.08 19.09
N TRP A 275 -3.37 14.74 20.39
CA TRP A 275 -2.88 15.65 21.42
C TRP A 275 -1.34 15.77 21.45
N GLU A 276 -0.61 14.70 21.14
CA GLU A 276 0.85 14.68 21.04
C GLU A 276 1.35 15.31 19.74
N TYR A 277 0.65 15.12 18.62
CA TYR A 277 1.05 15.74 17.37
C TYR A 277 0.51 17.17 17.24
N HIS A 278 -0.77 17.50 17.41
CA HIS A 278 -1.24 18.88 17.26
C HIS A 278 -2.54 19.27 18.00
N ASN A 279 -2.48 20.47 18.59
CA ASN A 279 -3.63 21.32 18.89
C ASN A 279 -4.68 21.23 17.74
N PRO A 280 -5.88 20.66 17.98
CA PRO A 280 -6.82 20.17 16.96
C PRO A 280 -7.51 21.26 16.09
N THR A 281 -6.98 22.48 16.07
CA THR A 281 -7.64 23.66 15.50
C THR A 281 -7.41 23.87 14.00
N LYS A 282 -6.48 23.15 13.33
CA LYS A 282 -6.06 23.47 11.95
C LYS A 282 -6.58 22.57 10.82
N LEU A 283 -7.15 21.40 11.12
CA LEU A 283 -7.79 20.53 10.12
C LEU A 283 -9.16 20.08 10.61
N LYS A 284 -10.21 20.52 9.92
CA LYS A 284 -11.54 19.95 10.10
C LYS A 284 -11.54 18.55 9.51
N HIS A 285 -11.99 17.58 10.29
CA HIS A 285 -12.05 16.19 9.90
C HIS A 285 -13.35 15.56 10.41
N GLU A 286 -13.83 14.60 9.64
CA GLU A 286 -14.94 13.72 9.99
C GLU A 286 -14.37 12.43 10.59
N VAL A 287 -14.91 12.00 11.72
CA VAL A 287 -14.61 10.68 12.29
C VAL A 287 -15.76 9.75 11.95
N LYS A 288 -15.48 8.69 11.21
CA LYS A 288 -16.45 7.62 10.94
C LYS A 288 -16.13 6.41 11.81
N GLU A 289 -17.12 5.99 12.58
CA GLU A 289 -17.08 4.73 13.32
C GLU A 289 -17.55 3.60 12.42
N PHE A 290 -16.71 2.58 12.36
CA PHE A 290 -17.05 1.28 11.83
C PHE A 290 -16.86 0.26 12.93
N LYS A 291 -17.46 -0.93 12.75
CA LYS A 291 -17.64 -1.98 13.78
C LYS A 291 -16.49 -2.14 14.79
N ASP A 292 -15.24 -1.98 14.34
CA ASP A 292 -14.03 -2.14 15.18
C ASP A 292 -12.96 -1.05 14.94
N THR A 293 -13.27 0.03 14.21
CA THR A 293 -12.28 1.07 13.79
C THR A 293 -12.89 2.46 13.66
N TYR A 294 -12.12 3.46 14.07
CA TYR A 294 -12.39 4.87 13.80
C TYR A 294 -11.53 5.33 12.63
N SER A 295 -12.15 5.91 11.62
CA SER A 295 -11.48 6.36 10.40
C SER A 295 -11.62 7.86 10.25
N TYR A 296 -10.55 8.53 9.86
CA TYR A 296 -10.49 9.98 9.81
C TYR A 296 -10.47 10.45 8.38
N TYR A 297 -11.46 11.27 8.04
CA TYR A 297 -11.67 11.75 6.69
C TYR A 297 -11.57 13.28 6.64
N ILE A 298 -10.96 13.78 5.57
CA ILE A 298 -11.00 15.21 5.20
C ILE A 298 -11.81 15.31 3.91
N SER A 299 -12.81 16.18 3.90
CA SER A 299 -13.68 16.39 2.74
C SER A 299 -13.18 17.51 1.84
N LYS A 300 -13.68 17.57 0.60
CA LYS A 300 -13.40 18.70 -0.29
C LYS A 300 -13.96 20.03 0.26
N GLU A 301 -15.11 20.01 0.93
CA GLU A 301 -15.85 21.21 1.36
C GLU A 301 -15.28 21.91 2.61
N ASP A 302 -14.28 21.36 3.29
CA ASP A 302 -13.67 21.99 4.47
C ASP A 302 -12.79 23.23 4.13
N GLU A 303 -12.86 23.72 2.89
CA GLU A 303 -12.21 24.93 2.36
C GLU A 303 -13.18 26.11 2.51
N GLY A 304 -13.17 26.78 3.67
CA GLY A 304 -13.98 28.00 3.81
C GLY A 304 -14.36 28.44 5.21
N LYS A 305 -14.07 27.65 6.24
CA LYS A 305 -14.20 28.12 7.63
C LYS A 305 -12.80 28.44 8.14
N GLY A 306 -12.42 29.71 7.97
CA GLY A 306 -11.09 30.27 8.18
C GLY A 306 -10.37 29.81 9.45
N TYR A 307 -9.04 29.78 9.32
CA TYR A 307 -8.08 29.71 10.41
C TYR A 307 -8.17 30.94 11.31
#